data_AF-A0A925BRM8-F1
#
_entry.id   AF-A0A925BRM8-F1
#
_cell.length_a   1.000
_cell.length_b   1.000
_cell.length_c   1.000
_cell.angle_alpha   90.00
_cell.angle_beta   90.00
_cell.angle_gamma   90.00
#
_symmetry.space_group_name_H-M   'P 1'
#
loop_
_entity.id
_entity.type
_entity.pdbx_description
1 polymer ?
#
loop_
_entity_poly.entity_id
_entity_poly.type
_entity_poly.pdbx_seq_one_letter_code
_entity_poly.pdbx_strand_id
1 'polypeptide(L)'
;YGAEITVDASPDRWDHLLFAEGGARIIVSVSREHQSDWETYLNLQLDAHWQKIGQVGGRSLRISTANHLWLIDATIAEMQCSWQDAIERRLAV
;
A
#
# COMPACT_ATOMS: atom_id res chain seq x y z
N TYR A 1 12.18 -3.49 -0.83
CA TYR A 1 12.01 -2.62 0.36
C TYR A 1 10.59 -2.74 0.86
N GLY A 2 10.36 -2.41 2.13
CA GLY A 2 9.01 -2.32 2.70
C GLY A 2 8.31 -1.00 2.38
N ALA A 3 7.19 -0.76 3.06
CA ALA A 3 6.48 0.51 3.03
C ALA A 3 5.70 0.72 4.33
N GLU A 4 5.54 1.98 4.72
CA GLU A 4 4.63 2.38 5.79
C GLU A 4 3.48 3.17 5.17
N ILE A 5 2.26 2.67 5.36
CA ILE A 5 1.03 3.17 4.75
C ILE A 5 0.03 3.52 5.85
N THR A 6 -0.58 4.68 5.72
CA THR A 6 -1.71 5.11 6.55
C THR A 6 -2.97 5.18 5.69
N VAL A 7 -4.03 4.52 6.12
CA VAL A 7 -5.35 4.59 5.50
C VAL A 7 -6.35 5.30 6.41
N ASP A 8 -7.41 5.84 5.84
CA ASP A 8 -8.49 6.45 6.61
C ASP A 8 -9.09 5.46 7.61
N ALA A 9 -9.42 5.95 8.81
CA ALA A 9 -9.77 5.11 9.95
C ALA A 9 -11.16 4.44 9.88
N SER A 10 -11.95 4.72 8.84
CA SER A 10 -13.39 4.39 8.83
C SER A 10 -13.94 3.96 7.46
N PRO A 11 -13.37 2.95 6.78
CA PRO A 11 -14.09 2.34 5.65
C PRO A 11 -15.27 1.50 6.17
N ASP A 12 -16.31 1.37 5.36
CA ASP A 12 -17.43 0.46 5.65
C ASP A 12 -16.95 -1.00 5.79
N ARG A 13 -15.89 -1.37 5.06
CA ARG A 13 -15.29 -2.70 5.03
C ARG A 13 -13.79 -2.65 4.77
N TRP A 14 -12.99 -3.09 5.75
CA TRP A 14 -11.54 -3.19 5.63
C TRP A 14 -11.09 -4.13 4.52
N ASP A 15 -11.78 -5.27 4.37
CA ASP A 15 -11.43 -6.27 3.36
C ASP A 15 -11.63 -5.72 1.94
N HIS A 16 -12.67 -4.90 1.74
CA HIS A 16 -12.89 -4.24 0.46
C HIS A 16 -11.81 -3.18 0.18
N LEU A 17 -11.42 -2.40 1.18
CA LEU A 17 -10.34 -1.40 1.01
C LEU A 17 -9.00 -2.06 0.66
N LEU A 18 -8.66 -3.16 1.33
CA LEU A 18 -7.33 -3.78 1.25
C LEU A 18 -7.20 -4.82 0.13
N PHE A 19 -8.29 -5.49 -0.26
CA PHE A 19 -8.23 -6.66 -1.15
C PHE A 19 -9.18 -6.58 -2.35
N ALA A 20 -10.05 -5.57 -2.46
CA ALA A 20 -10.89 -5.44 -3.65
C ALA A 20 -10.06 -4.98 -4.85
N GLU A 21 -10.36 -5.58 -6.00
CA GLU A 21 -9.82 -5.16 -7.28
C GLU A 21 -10.61 -3.94 -7.79
N GLY A 22 -9.89 -3.00 -8.41
CA GLY A 22 -10.51 -1.83 -9.03
C GLY A 22 -9.67 -1.36 -10.21
N GLY A 23 -10.32 -1.13 -11.35
CA GLY A 23 -9.66 -0.54 -12.52
C GLY A 23 -9.13 0.86 -12.23
N ALA A 24 -8.08 1.25 -12.97
CA ALA A 24 -7.50 2.60 -12.93
C ALA A 24 -7.02 3.09 -11.55
N ARG A 25 -6.67 2.19 -10.62
CA ARG A 25 -6.01 2.52 -9.36
C ARG A 25 -4.50 2.28 -9.49
N ILE A 26 -3.72 3.36 -9.46
CA ILE A 26 -2.27 3.31 -9.69
C ILE A 26 -1.56 3.75 -8.41
N ILE A 27 -0.59 2.96 -7.97
CA ILE A 27 0.31 3.33 -6.87
C ILE A 27 1.64 3.77 -7.48
N VAL A 28 2.10 4.96 -7.11
CA VAL A 28 3.38 5.50 -7.54
C VAL A 28 4.21 5.92 -6.34
N SER A 29 5.52 5.73 -6.45
CA SER A 29 6.50 6.31 -5.52
C SER A 29 7.29 7.39 -6.23
N VAL A 30 7.44 8.55 -5.60
CA VAL A 30 8.19 9.69 -6.13
C VAL A 30 9.29 10.07 -5.15
N SER A 31 10.46 10.51 -5.65
CA SER A 31 11.53 11.01 -4.79
C SER A 31 11.10 12.26 -4.04
N ARG A 32 11.65 12.48 -2.85
CA ARG A 32 11.24 13.61 -1.99
C ARG A 32 11.43 14.96 -2.67
N GLU A 33 12.45 15.09 -3.51
CA GLU A 33 12.74 16.32 -4.27
C GLU A 33 11.65 16.69 -5.28
N HIS A 34 10.88 15.72 -5.77
CA HIS A 34 9.81 15.92 -6.75
C HIS A 34 8.40 15.84 -6.13
N GLN A 35 8.29 15.58 -4.83
CA GLN A 35 7.00 15.36 -4.18
C GLN A 35 6.06 16.57 -4.33
N SER A 36 6.56 17.79 -4.10
CA SER A 36 5.74 19.01 -4.18
C SER A 36 5.22 19.28 -5.59
N ASP A 37 6.09 19.10 -6.59
CA ASP A 37 5.72 19.30 -8.00
C ASP A 37 4.71 18.24 -8.45
N TRP A 38 4.88 17.00 -8.00
CA TRP A 38 3.97 15.90 -8.27
C TRP A 38 2.59 16.11 -7.65
N GLU A 39 2.52 16.49 -6.37
CA GLU A 39 1.25 16.77 -5.68
C GLU A 39 0.53 17.96 -6.31
N THR A 40 1.27 18.99 -6.77
CA THR A 40 0.70 20.12 -7.52
C THR A 40 0.11 19.66 -8.85
N TYR A 41 0.83 18.82 -9.59
CA TYR A 41 0.35 18.26 -10.86
C TYR A 41 -0.92 17.40 -10.66
N LEU A 42 -0.92 16.53 -9.64
CA LEU A 42 -2.07 15.68 -9.33
C LEU A 42 -3.30 16.50 -8.92
N ASN A 43 -3.14 17.55 -8.10
CA ASN A 43 -4.23 18.45 -7.77
C ASN A 43 -4.83 19.12 -9.02
N LEU A 44 -3.99 19.52 -9.99
CA LEU A 44 -4.47 20.14 -11.23
C LEU A 44 -5.20 19.15 -12.16
N GLN A 45 -4.73 17.90 -12.24
CA GLN A 45 -5.24 16.93 -13.22
C GLN A 45 -6.34 16.02 -12.69
N LEU A 46 -6.30 15.69 -11.40
CA LEU A 46 -7.14 14.68 -10.77
C LEU A 46 -8.03 15.24 -9.66
N ASP A 47 -7.81 16.48 -9.24
CA ASP A 47 -8.55 17.13 -8.15
C ASP A 47 -8.55 16.25 -6.88
N ALA A 48 -9.70 15.77 -6.42
CA ALA A 48 -9.81 14.90 -5.23
C ALA A 48 -9.54 13.40 -5.50
N HIS A 49 -9.16 12.99 -6.71
CA HIS A 49 -8.99 11.57 -7.09
C HIS A 49 -7.58 11.04 -6.89
N TRP A 50 -6.81 11.62 -5.96
CA TRP A 50 -5.50 11.14 -5.56
C TRP A 50 -5.30 11.33 -4.06
N GLN A 51 -4.37 10.59 -3.48
CA GLN A 51 -4.00 10.74 -2.08
C GLN A 51 -2.57 10.26 -1.84
N LYS A 52 -1.89 10.89 -0.88
CA LYS A 52 -0.64 10.39 -0.34
C LYS A 52 -0.96 9.35 0.74
N ILE A 53 -0.58 8.10 0.50
CA ILE A 53 -0.87 7.00 1.40
C ILE A 53 0.30 6.64 2.33
N GLY A 54 1.52 7.12 2.07
CA GLY A 54 2.66 6.70 2.89
C GLY A 54 4.03 6.94 2.26
N GLN A 55 4.99 6.09 2.64
CA GLN A 55 6.38 6.15 2.19
C GLN A 55 7.00 4.76 2.04
N VAL A 56 7.86 4.59 1.04
CA VAL A 56 8.67 3.37 0.85
C VAL A 56 9.85 3.40 1.82
N GLY A 57 10.11 2.28 2.49
CA GLY A 57 11.19 2.18 3.46
C GLY A 57 11.20 0.89 4.26
N GLY A 58 12.31 0.64 4.96
CA GLY A 58 12.42 -0.52 5.86
C GLY A 58 12.33 -1.88 5.17
N ARG A 59 11.97 -2.90 5.97
CA ARG A 59 11.94 -4.32 5.58
C ARG A 59 10.56 -4.99 5.75
N SER A 60 9.54 -4.21 6.10
CA SER A 60 8.17 -4.69 6.32
C SER A 60 7.16 -3.84 5.57
N LEU A 61 6.05 -4.45 5.17
CA LEU A 61 4.84 -3.72 4.84
C LEU A 61 4.07 -3.49 6.14
N ARG A 62 3.89 -2.22 6.47
CA ARG A 62 3.12 -1.78 7.63
C ARG A 62 1.95 -0.94 7.16
N ILE A 63 0.74 -1.35 7.50
CA ILE A 63 -0.48 -0.60 7.22
C ILE A 63 -1.14 -0.29 8.55
N SER A 64 -1.38 0.99 8.79
CA SER A 64 -2.13 1.48 9.94
C SER A 64 -3.25 2.40 9.52
N THR A 65 -4.18 2.63 10.42
CA THR A 65 -5.22 3.64 10.27
C THR A 65 -4.74 5.02 10.75
N ALA A 66 -5.44 6.08 10.36
CA ALA A 66 -5.19 7.43 10.86
C ALA A 66 -5.28 7.57 12.41
N ASN A 67 -5.99 6.67 13.09
CA ASN A 67 -6.03 6.58 14.56
C ASN A 67 -5.01 5.58 15.14
N HIS A 68 -3.98 5.23 14.38
CA HIS A 68 -2.85 4.38 14.79
C HIS A 68 -3.20 2.93 15.16
N LEU A 69 -4.31 2.40 14.63
CA LEU A 69 -4.60 0.97 14.71
C LEU A 69 -3.78 0.24 13.64
N TRP A 70 -3.02 -0.78 14.05
CA TRP A 70 -2.28 -1.63 13.11
C TRP A 70 -3.23 -2.62 12.43
N LEU A 71 -3.17 -2.65 11.09
CA LEU A 71 -3.94 -3.58 10.25
C LEU A 71 -3.04 -4.70 9.70
N ILE A 72 -1.86 -4.33 9.22
CA ILE A 72 -0.86 -5.25 8.69
C ILE A 72 0.52 -4.84 9.23
N ASP A 73 1.27 -5.82 9.75
CA ASP A 73 2.71 -5.72 9.93
C ASP A 73 3.32 -7.07 9.51
N ALA A 74 3.88 -7.10 8.30
CA ALA A 74 4.46 -8.31 7.72
C ALA A 74 5.81 -7.98 7.10
N THR A 75 6.81 -8.83 7.33
CA THR A 75 8.11 -8.63 6.71
C THR A 75 8.03 -8.93 5.21
N ILE A 76 8.84 -8.23 4.41
CA ILE A 76 8.94 -8.50 2.98
C ILE A 76 9.41 -9.94 2.72
N ALA A 77 10.25 -10.50 3.59
CA ALA A 77 10.72 -11.88 3.49
C ALA A 77 9.57 -12.90 3.67
N GLU A 78 8.72 -12.73 4.69
CA GLU A 78 7.56 -13.60 4.90
C GLU A 78 6.57 -13.53 3.74
N MET A 79 6.31 -12.32 3.22
CA MET A 79 5.42 -12.13 2.07
C MET A 79 6.01 -12.74 0.79
N GLN A 80 7.32 -12.59 0.56
CA GLN A 80 8.01 -13.22 -0.58
C GLN A 80 7.93 -14.74 -0.52
N CYS A 81 8.24 -15.33 0.62
CA CYS A 81 8.13 -16.77 0.84
C CYS A 81 6.70 -17.27 0.61
N SER A 82 5.70 -16.56 1.14
CA SER A 82 4.29 -16.93 0.96
C SER A 82 3.83 -16.81 -0.50
N TRP A 83 4.30 -15.81 -1.24
CA TRP A 83 3.95 -15.61 -2.65
C TRP A 83 4.66 -16.60 -3.58
N GLN A 84 5.96 -16.84 -3.35
CA GLN A 84 6.81 -17.67 -4.19
C GLN A 84 6.53 -19.17 -4.00
N ASP A 85 6.42 -19.62 -2.74
CA ASP A 85 6.32 -21.05 -2.43
C ASP A 85 4.88 -21.58 -2.49
N ALA A 86 3.89 -20.71 -2.72
CA ALA A 86 2.47 -21.08 -2.66
C ALA A 86 2.12 -22.25 -3.59
N ILE A 87 2.69 -22.26 -4.80
CA ILE A 87 2.43 -23.30 -5.80
C ILE A 87 3.21 -24.57 -5.44
N GLU A 88 4.50 -24.45 -5.11
CA GLU A 88 5.36 -25.61 -4.77
C GLU A 88 4.80 -26.41 -3.59
N ARG A 89 4.35 -25.72 -2.52
CA ARG A 89 3.72 -26.36 -1.35
C ARG A 89 2.46 -27.13 -1.69
N ARG A 90 1.75 -26.73 -2.75
CA ARG A 90 0.50 -27.39 -3.16
C ARG A 90 0.73 -28.55 -4.12
N LEU A 91 1.90 -28.63 -4.75
CA LEU A 91 2.30 -29.72 -5.64
C LEU A 91 3.06 -30.84 -4.93
N ALA A 92 3.67 -30.57 -3.78
CA ALA A 92 4.44 -31.54 -3.00
C ALA A 92 3.57 -32.52 -2.16
N VAL A 93 2.32 -32.77 -2.59
CA VAL A 93 1.39 -33.73 -1.97
C VAL A 93 1.58 -35.11 -2.58
#